data_AF-F9CZC4-F1
#
_entry.id   AF-F9CZC4-F1
#
_cell.length_a   1.000
_cell.length_b   1.000
_cell.length_c   1.000
_cell.angle_alpha   90.00
_cell.angle_beta   90.00
_cell.angle_gamma   90.00
#
_symmetry.space_group_name_H-M   'P 1'
#
loop_
_entity.id
_entity.type
_entity.pdbx_description
1 polymer ?
#
loop_
_entity_poly.entity_id
_entity_poly.type
_entity_poly.pdbx_seq_one_letter_code
_entity_poly.pdbx_strand_id
1 'polypeptide(L)'
;MKYLLILFLIPLLIIPAFAQTNSQTLQTEKGTLDVKLAYDDIMPGDQTKLHIDFINPQNKKIQEHIDYTIIVSKDGKEVFGPIPLTHTSLGSVNIPVEFIDSGVYSVELGIEGILFQPIPLEKVSFDVTVGETVVQPPPTNDKDNGCLIATAAFGSELSPQVQQLRELRDNTILATQSGTAFMTTFNQFYYSFSPIIADYEREQPIFKEAVKISLTPMLTSLSILNHVNIDSEQEMVGYGIGIILMNIGMYIGIPVFGIFKLYQFKRK
;
A
#
# COMPACT_ATOMS: atom_id res chain seq x y z
N MET A 1 5.69 40.48 -27.75
CA MET A 1 4.95 41.50 -26.98
C MET A 1 3.50 41.04 -26.90
N LYS A 2 2.77 41.06 -25.80
CA LYS A 2 3.04 41.30 -24.38
C LYS A 2 1.63 41.18 -23.77
N TYR A 3 1.45 40.36 -22.74
CA TYR A 3 0.28 40.33 -21.83
C TYR A 3 -1.02 39.76 -22.43
N LEU A 4 -1.89 39.07 -21.69
CA LEU A 4 -2.19 39.23 -20.27
C LEU A 4 -2.61 37.89 -19.67
N LEU A 5 -1.82 37.49 -18.68
CA LEU A 5 -1.94 36.31 -17.83
C LEU A 5 -2.67 36.80 -16.58
N ILE A 6 -3.98 36.52 -16.46
CA ILE A 6 -4.74 36.74 -15.21
C ILE A 6 -5.63 35.53 -14.99
N LEU A 7 -5.12 34.58 -14.21
CA LEU A 7 -5.88 33.99 -13.11
C LEU A 7 -4.88 33.27 -12.19
N PHE A 8 -4.36 34.00 -11.22
CA PHE A 8 -3.69 33.42 -10.06
C PHE A 8 -4.24 34.11 -8.82
N LEU A 9 -4.23 33.36 -7.71
CA LEU A 9 -4.67 33.70 -6.36
C LEU A 9 -6.15 33.43 -6.03
N ILE A 10 -6.45 32.15 -5.87
CA ILE A 10 -7.07 31.72 -4.61
C ILE A 10 -6.05 30.81 -3.93
N PRO A 11 -5.44 31.19 -2.79
CA PRO A 11 -4.66 30.26 -2.01
C PRO A 11 -5.67 29.30 -1.37
N LEU A 12 -5.79 28.11 -1.95
CA LEU A 12 -6.45 27.00 -1.28
C LEU A 12 -5.54 26.64 -0.09
N LEU A 13 -5.89 27.17 1.08
CA LEU A 13 -5.38 26.68 2.37
C LEU A 13 -5.91 25.26 2.54
N ILE A 14 -5.27 24.31 1.85
CA ILE A 14 -5.44 22.89 2.15
C ILE A 14 -4.60 22.67 3.40
N ILE A 15 -5.28 22.66 4.54
CA ILE A 15 -4.71 22.15 5.77
C ILE A 15 -4.25 20.72 5.44
N PRO A 16 -2.98 20.34 5.68
CA PRO A 16 -2.58 18.96 5.49
C PRO A 16 -3.43 18.12 6.44
N ALA A 17 -4.37 17.36 5.87
CA ALA A 17 -4.85 16.16 6.50
C ALA A 17 -3.65 15.21 6.47
N PHE A 18 -2.90 15.16 7.56
CA PHE A 18 -1.80 14.22 7.74
C PHE A 18 -2.38 12.81 7.58
N ALA A 19 -2.04 12.15 6.48
CA ALA A 19 -2.38 10.75 6.26
C ALA A 19 -1.36 9.91 7.04
N GLN A 20 -1.83 9.13 8.02
CA GLN A 20 -0.97 8.20 8.74
C GLN A 20 -0.33 7.21 7.78
N THR A 21 0.99 7.06 7.92
CA THR A 21 1.86 6.38 6.95
C THR A 21 1.77 4.87 7.07
N ASN A 22 1.52 4.36 8.28
CA ASN A 22 1.40 2.93 8.57
C ASN A 22 -0.03 2.61 9.01
N SER A 23 -0.63 1.57 8.44
CA SER A 23 -1.95 1.07 8.84
C SER A 23 -2.03 -0.44 8.68
N GLN A 24 -2.55 -1.12 9.69
CA GLN A 24 -2.80 -2.56 9.70
C GLN A 24 -4.25 -2.81 10.14
N THR A 25 -4.93 -3.78 9.52
CA THR A 25 -6.27 -4.22 9.94
C THR A 25 -6.24 -5.71 10.21
N LEU A 26 -6.58 -6.11 11.44
CA LEU A 26 -6.62 -7.50 11.87
C LEU A 26 -7.99 -7.82 12.47
N GLN A 27 -8.39 -9.08 12.38
CA GLN A 27 -9.60 -9.56 13.05
C GLN A 27 -9.34 -9.91 14.51
N THR A 28 -10.33 -9.68 15.35
CA THR A 28 -10.32 -10.23 16.71
C THR A 28 -10.37 -11.75 16.69
N GLU A 29 -9.89 -12.41 17.74
CA GLU A 29 -9.81 -13.87 17.84
C GLU A 29 -11.10 -14.63 17.48
N LYS A 30 -12.27 -14.04 17.76
CA LYS A 30 -13.57 -14.67 17.43
C LYS A 30 -14.24 -14.02 16.21
N GLY A 31 -13.57 -13.09 15.55
CA GLY A 31 -14.04 -12.42 14.34
C GLY A 31 -15.23 -11.49 14.57
N THR A 32 -15.50 -11.07 15.81
CA THR A 32 -16.59 -10.14 16.12
C THR A 32 -16.33 -8.75 15.55
N LEU A 33 -15.05 -8.32 15.52
CA LEU A 33 -14.63 -7.04 14.97
C LEU A 33 -13.40 -7.16 14.07
N ASP A 34 -13.35 -6.31 13.05
CA ASP A 34 -12.10 -5.94 12.36
C ASP A 34 -11.52 -4.74 13.14
N VAL A 35 -10.28 -4.78 13.59
CA VAL A 35 -9.61 -3.66 14.27
C VAL A 35 -8.52 -3.11 13.36
N LYS A 36 -8.59 -1.81 13.08
CA LYS A 36 -7.59 -1.11 12.28
C LYS A 36 -6.73 -0.25 13.21
N LEU A 37 -5.42 -0.46 13.18
CA LEU A 37 -4.42 0.35 13.85
C LEU A 37 -3.65 1.15 12.80
N ALA A 38 -3.58 2.47 12.95
CA ALA A 38 -2.79 3.36 12.11
C ALA A 38 -1.87 4.26 12.97
N TYR A 39 -0.67 4.55 12.46
CA TYR A 39 0.34 5.37 13.11
C TYR A 39 1.28 6.02 12.10
N ASP A 40 1.85 7.16 12.50
CA ASP A 40 2.92 7.82 11.75
C ASP A 40 4.26 7.14 12.04
N ASP A 41 5.28 7.41 11.23
CA ASP A 41 6.62 6.89 11.47
C ASP A 41 7.12 7.26 12.88
N ILE A 42 7.62 6.25 13.60
CA ILE A 42 7.94 6.36 15.03
C ILE A 42 9.45 6.52 15.21
N MET A 43 9.87 7.71 15.68
CA MET A 43 11.23 7.93 16.15
C MET A 43 11.32 7.59 17.65
N PRO A 44 12.39 6.92 18.11
CA PRO A 44 12.59 6.64 19.52
C PRO A 44 12.65 7.94 20.34
N GLY A 45 11.88 8.00 21.43
CA GLY A 45 11.75 9.16 22.30
C GLY A 45 10.66 10.16 21.89
N ASP A 46 10.01 9.97 20.74
CA ASP A 46 8.86 10.78 20.33
C ASP A 46 7.54 10.14 20.78
N GLN A 47 6.55 11.00 21.06
CA GLN A 47 5.19 10.59 21.38
C GLN A 47 4.36 10.43 20.11
N THR A 48 4.02 9.19 19.76
CA THR A 48 3.21 8.88 18.57
C THR A 48 1.75 8.63 18.95
N LYS A 49 0.82 9.04 18.07
CA LYS A 49 -0.61 8.76 18.22
C LYS A 49 -0.96 7.48 17.47
N LEU A 50 -1.39 6.47 18.22
CA LEU A 50 -2.00 5.26 17.68
C LEU A 50 -3.48 5.56 17.42
N HIS A 51 -3.86 5.56 16.15
CA HIS A 51 -5.25 5.70 15.72
C HIS A 51 -5.87 4.32 15.56
N ILE A 52 -6.94 4.05 16.31
CA ILE A 52 -7.60 2.74 16.32
C ILE A 52 -9.05 2.92 15.89
N ASP A 53 -9.46 2.20 14.85
CA ASP A 53 -10.85 2.08 14.42
C ASP A 53 -11.36 0.66 14.69
N PHE A 54 -12.47 0.53 15.41
CA PHE A 54 -13.21 -0.72 15.55
C PHE A 54 -14.23 -0.79 14.42
N ILE A 55 -14.19 -1.84 13.60
CA ILE A 55 -14.98 -1.96 12.38
C ILE A 55 -15.83 -3.22 12.46
N ASN A 56 -17.11 -3.08 12.12
CA ASN A 56 -18.00 -4.22 12.01
C ASN A 56 -17.70 -4.99 10.70
N PRO A 57 -17.34 -6.27 10.77
CA PRO A 57 -16.89 -7.03 9.60
C PRO A 57 -17.99 -7.26 8.56
N GLN A 58 -19.27 -7.20 8.96
CA GLN A 58 -20.42 -7.47 8.09
C GLN A 58 -20.76 -6.27 7.20
N ASN A 59 -20.75 -5.06 7.76
CA ASN A 59 -21.19 -3.84 7.06
C ASN A 59 -20.04 -2.88 6.73
N LYS A 60 -18.81 -3.18 7.19
CA LYS A 60 -17.58 -2.40 6.98
C LYS A 60 -17.65 -0.95 7.50
N LYS A 61 -18.53 -0.67 8.46
CA LYS A 61 -18.63 0.62 9.15
C LYS A 61 -17.96 0.57 10.51
N ILE A 62 -17.56 1.74 11.01
CA ILE A 62 -17.05 1.89 12.37
C ILE A 62 -18.15 1.43 13.34
N GLN A 63 -17.78 0.56 14.27
CA GLN A 63 -18.64 0.05 15.32
C GLN A 63 -18.59 1.02 16.50
N GLU A 64 -19.70 1.73 16.70
CA GLU A 64 -19.90 2.62 17.84
C GLU A 64 -20.03 1.84 19.16
N HIS A 65 -19.75 2.54 20.27
CA HIS A 65 -19.89 2.05 21.63
C HIS A 65 -19.11 0.76 21.93
N ILE A 66 -17.79 0.88 22.02
CA ILE A 66 -16.87 -0.22 22.32
C ILE A 66 -16.26 -0.05 23.70
N ASP A 67 -16.27 -1.13 24.50
CA ASP A 67 -15.50 -1.24 25.74
C ASP A 67 -14.22 -2.03 25.46
N TYR A 68 -13.07 -1.38 25.67
CA TYR A 68 -11.77 -1.94 25.32
C TYR A 68 -10.69 -1.66 26.37
N THR A 69 -9.64 -2.47 26.32
CA THR A 69 -8.36 -2.30 27.00
C THR A 69 -7.25 -2.29 25.95
N ILE A 70 -6.13 -1.64 26.27
CA ILE A 70 -4.92 -1.66 25.44
C ILE A 70 -3.70 -1.86 26.32
N ILE A 71 -2.80 -2.71 25.87
CA ILE A 71 -1.49 -2.96 26.45
C ILE A 71 -0.46 -2.84 25.33
N VAL A 72 0.61 -2.10 25.57
CA VAL A 72 1.79 -2.08 24.70
C VAL A 72 2.94 -2.68 25.47
N SER A 73 3.61 -3.66 24.87
CA SER A 73 4.72 -4.38 25.48
C SER A 73 5.90 -4.47 24.51
N LYS A 74 7.11 -4.58 25.08
CA LYS A 74 8.34 -4.86 24.35
C LYS A 74 9.11 -5.94 25.09
N ASP A 75 9.53 -6.99 24.38
CA ASP A 75 10.25 -8.14 24.97
C ASP A 75 9.54 -8.75 26.19
N GLY A 76 8.20 -8.75 26.17
CA GLY A 76 7.36 -9.24 27.27
C GLY A 76 7.25 -8.29 28.47
N LYS A 77 7.84 -7.10 28.43
CA LYS A 77 7.69 -6.04 29.45
C LYS A 77 6.68 -5.00 29.01
N GLU A 78 5.70 -4.71 29.85
CA GLU A 78 4.71 -3.65 29.62
C GLU A 78 5.39 -2.28 29.62
N VAL A 79 5.18 -1.52 28.53
CA VAL A 79 5.69 -0.15 28.36
C VAL A 79 4.57 0.89 28.41
N PHE A 80 3.34 0.51 28.08
CA PHE A 80 2.15 1.35 28.19
C PHE A 80 0.92 0.49 28.49
N GLY A 81 0.02 1.00 29.33
CA GLY A 81 -1.13 0.23 29.81
C GLY A 81 -0.76 -0.86 30.83
N PRO A 82 -1.66 -1.83 31.10
CA PRO A 82 -3.06 -1.87 30.64
C PRO A 82 -3.82 -0.63 31.07
N ILE A 83 -4.48 0.04 30.11
CA ILE A 83 -5.48 1.03 30.52
C ILE A 83 -6.66 0.30 31.19
N PRO A 84 -7.30 0.90 32.21
CA PRO A 84 -8.57 0.40 32.72
C PRO A 84 -9.58 0.25 31.58
N LEU A 85 -10.53 -0.67 31.73
CA LEU A 85 -11.61 -0.86 30.75
C LEU A 85 -12.26 0.49 30.42
N THR A 86 -12.12 0.89 29.16
CA THR A 86 -12.48 2.24 28.69
C THR A 86 -13.52 2.13 27.59
N HIS A 87 -14.48 3.05 27.61
CA HIS A 87 -15.55 3.12 26.62
C HIS A 87 -15.27 4.18 25.55
N THR A 88 -15.46 3.84 24.27
CA THR A 88 -15.53 4.81 23.16
C THR A 88 -16.90 4.77 22.51
N SER A 89 -17.58 5.92 22.46
CA SER A 89 -18.88 6.02 21.78
C SER A 89 -18.74 6.06 20.26
N LEU A 90 -17.65 6.62 19.74
CA LEU A 90 -17.45 6.79 18.29
C LEU A 90 -16.90 5.54 17.61
N GLY A 91 -16.32 4.60 18.35
CA GLY A 91 -15.63 3.44 17.75
C GLY A 91 -14.26 3.77 17.14
N SER A 92 -13.82 5.02 17.21
CA SER A 92 -12.49 5.47 16.83
C SER A 92 -11.81 6.15 18.01
N VAL A 93 -10.54 5.82 18.26
CA VAL A 93 -9.77 6.38 19.37
C VAL A 93 -8.36 6.76 18.93
N ASN A 94 -7.79 7.77 19.59
CA ASN A 94 -6.40 8.20 19.39
C ASN A 94 -5.68 8.06 20.73
N ILE A 95 -4.72 7.15 20.80
CA ILE A 95 -3.98 6.85 22.03
C ILE A 95 -2.54 7.32 21.85
N PRO A 96 -2.10 8.35 22.60
CA PRO A 96 -0.71 8.77 22.58
C PRO A 96 0.15 7.76 23.34
N VAL A 97 1.19 7.23 22.70
CA VAL A 97 2.18 6.31 23.29
C VAL A 97 3.57 6.84 22.97
N GLU A 98 4.43 6.89 23.97
CA GLU A 98 5.85 7.23 23.82
C GLU A 98 6.65 5.93 23.67
N PHE A 99 7.38 5.80 22.56
CA PHE A 99 8.20 4.63 22.29
C PHE A 99 9.67 5.00 22.52
N ILE A 100 10.25 4.49 23.60
CA ILE A 100 11.56 4.96 24.09
C ILE A 100 12.73 4.36 23.29
N ASP A 101 12.64 3.08 22.92
CA ASP A 101 13.75 2.30 22.39
C ASP A 101 13.41 1.77 20.99
N SER A 102 14.38 1.76 20.06
CA SER A 102 14.17 1.12 18.76
C SER A 102 13.91 -0.39 18.89
N GLY A 103 13.02 -0.94 18.07
CA GLY A 103 12.67 -2.37 18.05
C GLY A 103 11.19 -2.61 17.80
N VAL A 104 10.75 -3.87 17.93
CA VAL A 104 9.36 -4.27 17.73
C VAL A 104 8.60 -4.22 19.07
N TYR A 105 7.47 -3.54 19.06
CA TYR A 105 6.51 -3.46 20.15
C TYR A 105 5.25 -4.24 19.80
N SER A 106 4.67 -4.93 20.76
CA SER A 106 3.40 -5.62 20.61
C SER A 106 2.29 -4.79 21.25
N VAL A 107 1.32 -4.38 20.45
CA VAL A 107 0.12 -3.65 20.85
C VAL A 107 -1.05 -4.62 20.89
N GLU A 108 -1.47 -5.01 22.10
CA GLU A 108 -2.61 -5.88 22.33
C GLU A 108 -3.84 -5.05 22.71
N LEU A 109 -4.97 -5.29 22.03
CA LEU A 109 -6.27 -4.77 22.42
C LEU A 109 -7.18 -5.89 22.91
N GLY A 110 -7.81 -5.67 24.06
CA GLY A 110 -8.87 -6.52 24.58
C GLY A 110 -10.23 -5.83 24.42
N ILE A 111 -11.23 -6.53 23.88
CA ILE A 111 -12.59 -6.04 23.68
C ILE A 111 -13.52 -6.84 24.58
N GLU A 112 -14.31 -6.13 25.41
CA GLU A 112 -15.20 -6.74 26.41
C GLU A 112 -16.64 -6.24 26.33
N GLY A 113 -16.94 -5.27 25.46
CA GLY A 113 -18.31 -4.80 25.26
C GLY A 113 -18.55 -4.08 23.94
N ILE A 114 -19.76 -4.23 23.40
CA ILE A 114 -20.23 -3.59 22.16
C ILE A 114 -21.67 -3.10 22.40
N LEU A 115 -22.00 -1.86 22.02
CA LEU A 115 -23.33 -1.27 22.17
C LEU A 115 -23.90 -1.43 23.60
N PHE A 116 -23.06 -1.25 24.62
CA PHE A 116 -23.39 -1.42 26.04
C PHE A 116 -23.76 -2.85 26.46
N GLN A 117 -23.49 -3.84 25.60
CA GLN A 117 -23.66 -5.25 25.91
C GLN A 117 -22.28 -5.88 26.12
N PRO A 118 -22.04 -6.57 27.26
CA PRO A 118 -20.79 -7.25 27.49
C PRO A 118 -20.64 -8.43 26.51
N ILE A 119 -19.43 -8.62 26.01
CA ILE A 119 -19.05 -9.76 25.18
C ILE A 119 -17.97 -10.58 25.89
N PRO A 120 -17.83 -11.89 25.60
CA PRO A 120 -16.70 -12.65 26.09
C PRO A 120 -15.40 -12.03 25.56
N LEU A 121 -14.42 -11.74 26.44
CA LEU A 121 -13.14 -11.11 26.08
C LEU A 121 -12.59 -11.64 24.76
N GLU A 122 -12.30 -10.72 23.86
CA GLU A 122 -11.66 -10.98 22.57
C GLU A 122 -10.40 -10.14 22.45
N LYS A 123 -9.35 -10.73 21.91
CA LYS A 123 -8.06 -10.04 21.74
C LYS A 123 -7.68 -9.88 20.28
N VAL A 124 -6.83 -8.91 20.03
CA VAL A 124 -6.10 -8.72 18.78
C VAL A 124 -4.74 -8.11 19.12
N SER A 125 -3.68 -8.55 18.44
CA SER A 125 -2.32 -8.09 18.69
C SER A 125 -1.66 -7.63 17.39
N PHE A 126 -0.99 -6.48 17.47
CA PHE A 126 -0.29 -5.85 16.35
C PHE A 126 1.19 -5.68 16.68
N ASP A 127 2.05 -5.88 15.68
CA ASP A 127 3.47 -5.59 15.80
C ASP A 127 3.76 -4.20 15.21
N VAL A 128 4.39 -3.34 16.02
CA VAL A 128 4.75 -1.96 15.72
C VAL A 128 6.26 -1.80 15.80
N THR A 129 6.90 -1.49 14.67
CA THR A 129 8.36 -1.31 14.61
C THR A 129 8.75 0.15 14.82
N VAL A 130 9.71 0.40 15.71
CA VAL A 130 10.16 1.74 16.14
C VAL A 130 11.65 1.92 15.86
N GLY A 131 12.06 3.08 15.33
CA GLY A 131 13.46 3.50 15.28
C GLY A 131 14.37 2.79 14.29
N GLU A 132 13.84 1.95 13.41
CA GLU A 132 14.50 1.69 12.14
C GLU A 132 14.09 2.79 11.18
N THR A 133 15.06 3.53 10.60
CA THR A 133 14.82 4.08 9.25
C THR A 133 14.34 2.89 8.44
N VAL A 134 13.10 2.89 7.98
CA VAL A 134 12.48 1.77 7.29
C VAL A 134 13.23 1.52 5.97
N VAL A 135 14.37 0.84 6.06
CA VAL A 135 14.85 -0.06 5.02
C VAL A 135 14.14 -1.35 5.36
N GLN A 136 12.89 -1.44 4.91
CA GLN A 136 12.00 -2.57 5.07
C GLN A 136 12.76 -3.89 4.79
N PRO A 137 13.05 -4.75 5.79
CA PRO A 137 13.30 -6.15 5.53
C PRO A 137 11.94 -6.83 5.36
N PRO A 138 11.84 -7.87 4.53
CA PRO A 138 10.58 -8.34 3.96
C PRO A 138 9.64 -8.89 5.05
N PRO A 139 8.32 -8.61 4.98
CA PRO A 139 7.35 -9.38 5.72
C PRO A 139 7.34 -10.81 5.17
N THR A 140 7.99 -11.73 5.89
CA THR A 140 7.75 -13.15 5.71
C THR A 140 6.45 -13.51 6.38
N ASN A 141 5.36 -13.19 5.71
CA ASN A 141 4.11 -13.94 5.73
C ASN A 141 3.47 -13.71 4.37
N ASP A 142 3.43 -14.77 3.57
CA ASP A 142 2.87 -14.84 2.22
C ASP A 142 1.50 -14.17 2.14
N LYS A 143 1.43 -12.88 1.79
CA LYS A 143 0.21 -12.19 1.31
C LYS A 143 0.34 -10.75 0.83
N ASP A 144 1.50 -10.09 0.89
CA ASP A 144 1.58 -8.70 0.40
C ASP A 144 2.41 -8.56 -0.88
N ASN A 145 1.88 -9.12 -1.96
CA ASN A 145 2.34 -8.84 -3.31
C ASN A 145 1.76 -7.50 -3.82
N GLY A 146 2.05 -6.39 -3.13
CA GLY A 146 1.55 -5.06 -3.46
C GLY A 146 2.20 -4.46 -4.72
N CYS A 147 1.43 -3.76 -5.55
CA CYS A 147 1.96 -3.03 -6.71
C CYS A 147 2.55 -1.66 -6.29
N LEU A 148 3.58 -1.64 -5.44
CA LEU A 148 4.15 -0.45 -4.77
C LEU A 148 4.35 0.77 -5.69
N ILE A 149 5.06 0.60 -6.81
CA ILE A 149 5.31 1.68 -7.79
C ILE A 149 4.00 2.19 -8.40
N ALA A 150 3.10 1.29 -8.79
CA ALA A 150 1.83 1.69 -9.39
C ALA A 150 0.93 2.39 -8.34
N THR A 151 0.91 1.91 -7.11
CA THR A 151 0.20 2.55 -5.99
C THR A 151 0.73 3.96 -5.74
N ALA A 152 2.05 4.16 -5.75
CA ALA A 152 2.64 5.48 -5.60
C ALA A 152 2.30 6.42 -6.78
N ALA A 153 2.40 5.91 -8.01
CA ALA A 153 2.09 6.65 -9.24
C ALA A 153 0.62 7.09 -9.33
N PHE A 154 -0.32 6.19 -9.02
CA PHE A 154 -1.76 6.40 -9.16
C PHE A 154 -2.45 6.86 -7.85
N GLY A 155 -1.70 6.88 -6.74
CA GLY A 155 -2.11 7.47 -5.46
C GLY A 155 -3.02 6.61 -4.59
N SER A 156 -3.45 5.43 -5.06
CA SER A 156 -4.25 4.51 -4.25
C SER A 156 -4.11 3.08 -4.77
N GLU A 157 -4.09 2.15 -3.83
CA GLU A 157 -4.25 0.73 -4.11
C GLU A 157 -5.60 0.40 -4.75
N LEU A 158 -6.62 1.20 -4.46
CA LEU A 158 -7.97 1.06 -5.02
C LEU A 158 -8.14 1.81 -6.35
N SER A 159 -7.06 2.40 -6.88
CA SER A 159 -7.12 3.05 -8.18
C SER A 159 -7.44 2.02 -9.28
N PRO A 160 -8.24 2.38 -10.30
CA PRO A 160 -8.61 1.46 -11.37
C PRO A 160 -7.42 0.81 -12.06
N GLN A 161 -6.31 1.55 -12.22
CA GLN A 161 -5.09 1.07 -12.86
C GLN A 161 -4.40 -0.01 -12.02
N VAL A 162 -4.33 0.17 -10.70
CA VAL A 162 -3.72 -0.81 -9.79
C VAL A 162 -4.62 -2.05 -9.66
N GLN A 163 -5.93 -1.87 -9.59
CA GLN A 163 -6.89 -2.97 -9.57
C GLN A 163 -6.83 -3.79 -10.86
N GLN A 164 -6.72 -3.15 -12.02
CA GLN A 164 -6.54 -3.85 -13.29
C GLN A 164 -5.30 -4.76 -13.29
N LEU A 165 -4.17 -4.31 -12.72
CA LEU A 165 -2.96 -5.14 -12.60
C LEU A 165 -3.17 -6.34 -11.67
N ARG A 166 -3.90 -6.13 -10.56
CA ARG A 166 -4.22 -7.19 -9.60
C ARG A 166 -5.15 -8.23 -10.21
N GLU A 167 -6.23 -7.80 -10.84
CA GLU A 167 -7.17 -8.68 -11.53
C GLU A 167 -6.49 -9.48 -12.63
N LEU A 168 -5.63 -8.84 -13.44
CA LEU A 168 -4.87 -9.53 -14.48
C LEU A 168 -3.92 -10.57 -13.88
N ARG A 169 -3.19 -10.21 -12.83
CA ARG A 169 -2.30 -11.13 -12.13
C ARG A 169 -3.07 -12.33 -11.60
N ASP A 170 -4.13 -12.07 -10.83
CA ASP A 170 -4.83 -13.08 -10.05
C ASP A 170 -5.70 -13.98 -10.93
N ASN A 171 -6.39 -13.41 -11.91
CA ASN A 171 -7.35 -14.15 -12.74
C ASN A 171 -6.74 -14.74 -14.01
N THR A 172 -5.65 -14.16 -14.53
CA THR A 172 -5.07 -14.58 -15.82
C THR A 172 -3.68 -15.17 -15.65
N ILE A 173 -2.75 -14.45 -15.03
CA ILE A 173 -1.35 -14.87 -14.97
C ILE A 173 -1.18 -16.07 -14.01
N LEU A 174 -1.71 -15.96 -12.79
CA LEU A 174 -1.61 -17.01 -11.77
C LEU A 174 -2.51 -18.22 -12.04
N ALA A 175 -3.41 -18.13 -13.03
CA ALA A 175 -4.22 -19.27 -13.47
C ALA A 175 -3.39 -20.34 -14.23
N THR A 176 -2.13 -20.03 -14.57
CA THR A 176 -1.23 -20.92 -15.31
C THR A 176 0.07 -21.19 -14.55
N GLN A 177 0.69 -22.33 -14.81
CA GLN A 177 1.97 -22.71 -14.21
C GLN A 177 3.10 -21.81 -14.73
N SER A 178 3.12 -21.52 -16.03
CA SER A 178 4.09 -20.62 -16.65
C SER A 178 3.98 -19.19 -16.12
N GLY A 179 2.77 -18.66 -15.96
CA GLY A 179 2.54 -17.34 -15.38
C GLY A 179 2.92 -17.28 -13.90
N THR A 180 2.64 -18.33 -13.12
CA THR A 180 3.09 -18.43 -11.72
C THR A 180 4.62 -18.39 -11.61
N ALA A 181 5.34 -19.18 -12.41
CA ALA A 181 6.81 -19.19 -12.41
C ALA A 181 7.40 -17.83 -12.83
N PHE A 182 6.78 -17.17 -13.81
CA PHE A 182 7.14 -15.81 -14.19
C PHE A 182 6.94 -14.84 -13.01
N MET A 183 5.78 -14.87 -12.36
CA MET A 183 5.47 -13.98 -11.23
C MET A 183 6.40 -14.20 -10.04
N THR A 184 6.81 -15.43 -9.74
CA THR A 184 7.81 -15.69 -8.69
C THR A 184 9.12 -14.95 -8.98
N THR A 185 9.63 -15.07 -10.20
CA THR A 185 10.90 -14.43 -10.60
C THR A 185 10.74 -12.92 -10.68
N PHE A 186 9.64 -12.46 -11.27
CA PHE A 186 9.31 -11.04 -11.38
C PHE A 186 9.21 -10.39 -10.00
N ASN A 187 8.51 -11.01 -9.05
CA ASN A 187 8.36 -10.48 -7.70
C ASN A 187 9.70 -10.32 -6.99
N GLN A 188 10.58 -11.33 -7.07
CA GLN A 188 11.93 -11.24 -6.49
C GLN A 188 12.70 -10.03 -7.03
N PHE A 189 12.66 -9.82 -8.34
CA PHE A 189 13.31 -8.67 -8.95
C PHE A 189 12.60 -7.36 -8.59
N TYR A 190 11.27 -7.31 -8.74
CA TYR A 190 10.44 -6.13 -8.52
C TYR A 190 10.59 -5.58 -7.09
N TYR A 191 10.43 -6.43 -6.07
CA TYR A 191 10.53 -6.00 -4.66
C TYR A 191 11.95 -5.66 -4.22
N SER A 192 12.98 -6.01 -5.01
CA SER A 192 14.36 -5.61 -4.69
C SER A 192 14.61 -4.10 -4.86
N PHE A 193 13.78 -3.39 -5.63
CA PHE A 193 13.94 -1.96 -5.90
C PHE A 193 12.65 -1.14 -5.78
N SER A 194 11.48 -1.77 -5.85
CA SER A 194 10.20 -1.06 -5.88
C SER A 194 9.92 -0.18 -4.65
N PRO A 195 10.35 -0.50 -3.41
CA PRO A 195 10.16 0.40 -2.27
C PRO A 195 10.87 1.74 -2.47
N ILE A 196 12.15 1.69 -2.86
CA ILE A 196 12.98 2.89 -3.06
C ILE A 196 12.38 3.80 -4.14
N ILE A 197 11.86 3.22 -5.23
CA ILE A 197 11.21 3.99 -6.30
C ILE A 197 9.90 4.59 -5.81
N ALA A 198 9.07 3.81 -5.11
CA ALA A 198 7.79 4.28 -4.59
C ALA A 198 7.97 5.41 -3.56
N ASP A 199 9.02 5.37 -2.75
CA ASP A 199 9.36 6.43 -1.80
C ASP A 199 9.73 7.71 -2.53
N TYR A 200 10.58 7.59 -3.55
CA TYR A 200 10.99 8.72 -4.38
C TYR A 200 9.82 9.36 -5.15
N GLU A 201 8.83 8.57 -5.57
CA GLU A 201 7.57 9.09 -6.13
C GLU A 201 6.74 9.91 -5.13
N ARG A 202 6.74 9.54 -3.85
CA ARG A 202 6.02 10.29 -2.80
C ARG A 202 6.69 11.63 -2.50
N GLU A 203 8.02 11.67 -2.57
CA GLU A 203 8.79 12.90 -2.32
C GLU A 203 8.78 13.87 -3.51
N GLN A 204 8.74 13.36 -4.74
CA GLN A 204 8.93 14.17 -5.95
C GLN A 204 7.73 14.07 -6.91
N PRO A 205 6.81 15.07 -6.89
CA PRO A 205 5.61 15.06 -7.74
C PRO A 205 5.91 14.97 -9.25
N ILE A 206 7.03 15.57 -9.70
CA ILE A 206 7.45 15.50 -11.11
C ILE A 206 7.88 14.09 -11.47
N PHE A 207 8.61 13.41 -10.58
CA PHE A 207 9.03 12.03 -10.79
C PHE A 207 7.82 11.09 -10.84
N LYS A 208 6.86 11.25 -9.91
CA LYS A 208 5.58 10.53 -9.93
C LYS A 208 4.86 10.64 -11.26
N GLU A 209 4.70 11.85 -11.80
CA GLU A 209 4.03 12.03 -13.09
C GLU A 209 4.84 11.43 -14.25
N ALA A 210 6.17 11.47 -14.19
CA ALA A 210 7.02 10.78 -15.16
C ALA A 210 6.84 9.25 -15.10
N VAL A 211 6.81 8.67 -13.90
CA VAL A 211 6.53 7.24 -13.69
C VAL A 211 5.15 6.88 -14.22
N LYS A 212 4.12 7.66 -13.89
CA LYS A 212 2.75 7.46 -14.37
C LYS A 212 2.63 7.49 -15.90
N ILE A 213 3.28 8.47 -16.55
CA ILE A 213 3.36 8.54 -18.03
C ILE A 213 4.09 7.30 -18.56
N SER A 214 5.18 6.88 -17.91
CA SER A 214 5.93 5.71 -18.33
C SER A 214 5.13 4.41 -18.17
N LEU A 215 4.30 4.26 -17.13
CA LEU A 215 3.53 3.04 -16.88
C LEU A 215 2.28 2.93 -17.78
N THR A 216 1.70 4.05 -18.18
CA THR A 216 0.42 4.06 -18.91
C THR A 216 0.44 3.19 -20.19
N PRO A 217 1.44 3.28 -21.07
CA PRO A 217 1.51 2.41 -22.24
C PRO A 217 1.63 0.92 -21.90
N MET A 218 2.40 0.57 -20.87
CA MET A 218 2.51 -0.81 -20.38
C MET A 218 1.16 -1.32 -19.86
N LEU A 219 0.44 -0.54 -19.04
CA LEU A 219 -0.92 -0.88 -18.57
C LEU A 219 -1.89 -1.15 -19.72
N THR A 220 -1.81 -0.35 -20.79
CA THR A 220 -2.64 -0.57 -21.99
C THR A 220 -2.23 -1.81 -22.78
N SER A 221 -0.94 -2.16 -22.82
CA SER A 221 -0.50 -3.40 -23.46
C SER A 221 -0.94 -4.64 -22.70
N LEU A 222 -0.96 -4.57 -21.37
CA LEU A 222 -1.33 -5.67 -20.48
C LEU A 222 -2.84 -5.92 -20.48
N SER A 223 -3.68 -4.89 -20.70
CA SER A 223 -5.14 -5.05 -20.78
C SER A 223 -5.58 -5.96 -21.94
N ILE A 224 -4.72 -6.19 -22.93
CA ILE A 224 -4.98 -7.10 -24.04
C ILE A 224 -5.22 -8.52 -23.51
N LEU A 225 -4.50 -8.95 -22.47
CA LEU A 225 -4.66 -10.28 -21.88
C LEU A 225 -6.05 -10.49 -21.27
N ASN A 226 -6.74 -9.42 -20.83
CA ASN A 226 -8.10 -9.52 -20.30
C ASN A 226 -9.15 -9.77 -21.41
N HIS A 227 -8.80 -9.55 -22.68
CA HIS A 227 -9.73 -9.65 -23.82
C HIS A 227 -9.50 -10.90 -24.67
N VAL A 228 -8.52 -11.72 -24.30
CA VAL A 228 -8.15 -12.92 -25.04
C VAL A 228 -8.39 -14.14 -24.15
N ASN A 229 -9.06 -15.16 -24.68
CA ASN A 229 -9.20 -16.43 -23.97
C ASN A 229 -7.86 -17.16 -24.01
N ILE A 230 -7.27 -17.38 -22.84
CA ILE A 230 -6.04 -18.14 -22.65
C ILE A 230 -6.46 -19.49 -22.07
N ASP A 231 -6.57 -20.49 -22.95
CA ASP A 231 -7.07 -21.81 -22.57
C ASP A 231 -5.91 -22.82 -22.39
N SER A 232 -4.66 -22.39 -22.65
CA SER A 232 -3.47 -23.23 -22.54
C SER A 232 -2.21 -22.50 -22.06
N GLU A 233 -1.27 -23.27 -21.50
CA GLU A 233 0.07 -22.78 -21.10
C GLU A 233 0.84 -22.17 -22.29
N GLN A 234 0.69 -22.74 -23.48
CA GLN A 234 1.40 -22.29 -24.68
C GLN A 234 0.92 -20.91 -25.13
N GLU A 235 -0.38 -20.66 -25.02
CA GLU A 235 -0.98 -19.36 -25.30
C GLU A 235 -0.53 -18.32 -24.28
N MET A 236 -0.52 -18.64 -22.98
CA MET A 236 -0.04 -17.71 -21.94
C MET A 236 1.41 -17.30 -22.20
N VAL A 237 2.29 -18.26 -22.49
CA VAL A 237 3.69 -17.98 -22.82
C VAL A 237 3.79 -17.16 -24.11
N GLY A 238 3.03 -17.50 -25.15
CA GLY A 238 3.04 -16.78 -26.43
C GLY A 238 2.61 -15.32 -26.30
N TYR A 239 1.48 -15.07 -25.64
CA TYR A 239 0.99 -13.71 -25.40
C TYR A 239 1.89 -12.93 -24.43
N GLY A 240 2.40 -13.59 -23.37
CA GLY A 240 3.35 -13.00 -22.43
C GLY A 240 4.63 -12.51 -23.13
N ILE A 241 5.25 -13.37 -23.95
CA ILE A 241 6.43 -12.99 -24.75
C ILE A 241 6.08 -11.86 -25.72
N GLY A 242 4.92 -11.94 -26.40
CA GLY A 242 4.45 -10.91 -27.32
C GLY A 242 4.34 -9.54 -26.66
N ILE A 243 3.75 -9.47 -25.47
CA ILE A 243 3.60 -8.22 -24.72
C ILE A 243 4.96 -7.69 -24.24
N ILE A 244 5.86 -8.56 -23.76
CA ILE A 244 7.21 -8.15 -23.38
C ILE A 244 7.94 -7.54 -24.58
N LEU A 245 7.91 -8.20 -25.74
CA LEU A 245 8.54 -7.70 -26.96
C LEU A 245 7.91 -6.38 -27.44
N MET A 246 6.58 -6.24 -27.33
CA MET A 246 5.88 -5.02 -27.68
C MET A 246 6.30 -3.85 -26.78
N ASN A 247 6.41 -4.08 -25.47
CA ASN A 247 6.90 -3.07 -24.52
C ASN A 247 8.37 -2.70 -24.80
N ILE A 248 9.25 -3.67 -25.06
CA ILE A 248 10.64 -3.41 -25.45
C ILE A 248 10.69 -2.55 -26.72
N GLY A 249 9.89 -2.88 -27.74
CA GLY A 249 9.80 -2.10 -28.98
C GLY A 249 9.36 -0.66 -28.72
N MET A 250 8.44 -0.44 -27.79
CA MET A 250 7.92 0.87 -27.43
C MET A 250 8.90 1.71 -26.61
N TYR A 251 9.49 1.14 -25.54
CA TYR A 251 10.39 1.86 -24.63
C TYR A 251 11.81 2.01 -25.16
N ILE A 252 12.27 1.11 -26.03
CA ILE A 252 13.64 1.12 -26.56
C ILE A 252 13.63 1.36 -28.07
N GLY A 253 12.84 0.59 -28.82
CA GLY A 253 12.82 0.65 -30.29
C GLY A 253 12.46 2.03 -30.85
N ILE A 254 11.33 2.60 -30.41
CA ILE A 254 10.86 3.92 -30.88
C ILE A 254 11.88 5.04 -30.56
N PRO A 255 12.37 5.18 -29.30
CA PRO A 255 13.39 6.18 -29.00
C PRO A 255 14.68 6.01 -29.81
N VAL A 256 15.21 4.79 -29.94
CA VAL A 256 16.44 4.52 -30.69
C VAL A 256 16.26 4.87 -32.17
N PHE A 257 15.14 4.48 -32.78
CA PHE A 257 14.84 4.83 -34.17
C PHE A 257 14.70 6.35 -34.35
N GLY A 258 14.07 7.04 -33.41
CA GLY A 258 13.96 8.50 -33.39
C GLY A 258 15.33 9.17 -33.36
N ILE A 259 16.22 8.74 -32.46
CA ILE A 259 17.59 9.25 -32.34
C ILE A 259 18.38 8.99 -33.63
N PHE A 260 18.31 7.77 -34.18
CA PHE A 260 18.98 7.41 -35.42
C PHE A 260 18.54 8.29 -36.60
N LYS A 261 17.22 8.50 -36.75
CA LYS A 261 16.65 9.36 -37.79
C LYS A 261 17.08 10.82 -37.63
N LEU A 262 17.11 11.34 -36.40
CA LEU A 262 17.61 12.69 -36.10
C LEU A 262 19.09 12.85 -36.46
N TYR A 263 19.91 11.84 -36.15
CA TYR A 263 21.33 11.83 -36.50
C TYR A 263 21.55 11.77 -38.01
N GLN A 264 20.77 10.95 -38.73
CA GLN A 264 20.81 10.88 -40.19
C GLN A 264 20.39 12.21 -40.84
N PHE A 265 19.40 12.91 -40.27
CA PHE A 265 18.94 14.20 -40.77
C PHE A 265 19.97 15.33 -40.52
N LYS A 266 20.69 15.30 -39.40
CA LYS A 266 21.79 16.24 -39.12
C LYS A 266 23.05 16.00 -39.97
N ARG A 267 23.18 14.83 -40.59
CA ARG A 267 24.32 14.46 -41.46
C ARG A 267 24.10 14.76 -42.95
N LYS A 268 22.88 15.12 -43.36
CA LYS A 268 22.57 15.67 -44.68
C LYS A 268 22.61 17.19 -44.63
#